data_AF-A0A2T3L3T6-F1
#
_entry.id   AF-A0A2T3L3T6-F1
#
_cell.length_a   1.000
_cell.length_b   1.000
_cell.length_c   1.000
_cell.angle_alpha   90.00
_cell.angle_beta   90.00
_cell.angle_gamma   90.00
#
_symmetry.space_group_name_H-M   'P 1'
#
loop_
_entity.id
_entity.type
_entity.pdbx_description
1 polymer ?
#
loop_
_entity_poly.entity_id
_entity_poly.type
_entity_poly.pdbx_seq_one_letter_code
_entity_poly.pdbx_strand_id
1 'polypeptide(L)'
;MSRAYRAEHGFTLLELIIALVILAIISLGIGSFLRLGTDGYISAVDRERLQSEARFVMERLTREVRHAAPNSVSVNANETCLSFYPAYLTAYYFDQPSATASQIEIVPRTDERALWTATNDDGSAVILNTGIAVGFTSAEQYGEVLKPTAVSATLLDNVATLRYTNVIESQSPAKRLYLYGDQVSFCYDGDRTLTRQKEGEDAVVLSNKIDVFDVSATGAGLNSNGIVHIAITVEDPRTSQNGSQGETSNYNHSVQVINVL
;
A
#
# COMPACT_ATOMS: atom_id res chain seq x y z
N MET A 1 -84.16 -37.06 -10.52
CA MET A 1 -82.80 -36.49 -10.37
C MET A 1 -81.99 -36.87 -11.59
N SER A 2 -81.97 -36.05 -12.65
CA SER A 2 -81.12 -36.30 -13.83
C SER A 2 -79.71 -35.79 -13.53
N ARG A 3 -78.72 -36.69 -13.57
CA ARG A 3 -77.31 -36.33 -13.58
C ARG A 3 -76.94 -35.89 -14.99
N ALA A 4 -76.55 -34.63 -15.16
CA ALA A 4 -75.94 -34.16 -16.40
C ALA A 4 -74.54 -34.79 -16.52
N TYR A 5 -74.32 -35.58 -17.57
CA TYR A 5 -72.99 -36.08 -17.91
C TYR A 5 -72.24 -34.97 -18.62
N ARG A 6 -71.19 -34.43 -17.98
CA ARG A 6 -70.24 -33.52 -18.64
C ARG A 6 -69.41 -34.36 -19.61
N ALA A 7 -69.50 -34.07 -20.90
CA ALA A 7 -68.58 -34.64 -21.88
C ALA A 7 -67.19 -34.03 -21.64
N GLU A 8 -66.24 -34.82 -21.14
CA GLU A 8 -64.85 -34.39 -21.09
C GLU A 8 -64.31 -34.29 -22.52
N HIS A 9 -64.00 -33.07 -22.95
CA HIS A 9 -63.40 -32.81 -24.25
C HIS A 9 -61.90 -33.08 -24.09
N GLY A 10 -61.38 -34.10 -24.79
CA GLY A 10 -59.95 -34.38 -24.85
C GLY A 10 -59.19 -33.37 -25.71
N PHE A 11 -57.89 -33.21 -25.45
CA PHE A 11 -57.00 -32.38 -26.25
C PHE A 11 -56.81 -32.96 -27.66
N THR A 12 -56.80 -32.10 -28.67
CA THR A 12 -56.51 -32.52 -30.05
C THR A 12 -55.00 -32.65 -30.26
N LEU A 13 -54.56 -33.53 -31.16
CA LEU A 13 -53.15 -33.69 -31.51
C LEU A 13 -52.53 -32.38 -32.01
N LEU A 14 -53.30 -31.56 -32.72
CA LEU A 14 -52.87 -30.26 -33.20
C LEU A 14 -52.57 -29.28 -32.06
N GLU A 15 -53.42 -29.27 -31.02
CA GLU A 15 -53.25 -28.41 -29.85
C GLU A 15 -51.98 -28.74 -29.07
N LEU A 16 -51.66 -30.04 -28.94
CA LEU A 16 -50.42 -30.49 -28.32
C LEU A 16 -49.17 -30.04 -29.13
N ILE A 17 -49.21 -30.16 -30.47
CA ILE A 17 -48.07 -29.76 -31.32
C ILE A 17 -47.83 -28.26 -31.20
N ILE A 18 -48.88 -27.44 -31.30
CA ILE A 18 -48.77 -25.98 -31.19
C ILE A 18 -48.23 -25.60 -29.81
N ALA A 19 -48.72 -26.22 -28.74
CA ALA A 19 -48.22 -25.98 -27.38
C ALA A 19 -46.72 -26.29 -27.25
N LEU A 20 -46.25 -27.42 -27.80
CA LEU A 20 -44.83 -27.78 -27.78
C LEU A 20 -43.96 -26.78 -28.55
N VAL A 21 -44.40 -26.32 -29.72
CA VAL A 21 -43.67 -25.33 -30.52
C VAL A 21 -43.56 -24.00 -29.77
N ILE A 22 -44.67 -23.53 -29.18
CA ILE A 22 -44.68 -22.29 -28.40
C ILE A 22 -43.75 -22.43 -27.19
N LEU A 23 -43.82 -23.55 -26.46
CA LEU A 23 -42.97 -23.81 -25.31
C LEU A 23 -41.48 -23.83 -25.69
N ALA A 24 -41.13 -24.41 -26.83
CA ALA A 24 -39.75 -24.40 -27.33
C ALA A 24 -39.25 -22.97 -27.59
N ILE A 25 -40.03 -22.13 -28.28
CA ILE A 25 -39.65 -20.74 -28.59
C ILE A 25 -39.50 -19.92 -27.30
N ILE A 26 -40.45 -20.03 -26.38
CA ILE A 26 -40.39 -19.32 -25.09
C ILE A 26 -39.17 -19.75 -24.28
N SER A 27 -38.90 -21.05 -24.21
CA SER A 27 -37.75 -21.58 -23.46
C SER A 27 -36.42 -21.05 -24.00
N LEU A 28 -36.27 -20.94 -25.34
CA LEU A 28 -35.10 -20.32 -25.95
C LEU A 28 -34.96 -18.83 -25.61
N GLY A 29 -36.09 -18.09 -25.64
CA GLY A 29 -36.12 -16.68 -25.27
C GLY A 29 -35.70 -16.45 -23.81
N ILE A 30 -36.25 -17.22 -22.88
CA ILE A 30 -35.89 -17.16 -21.45
C ILE A 30 -34.41 -17.54 -21.25
N GLY A 31 -33.94 -18.61 -21.90
CA GLY A 31 -32.55 -19.04 -21.80
C GLY A 31 -31.56 -17.97 -22.26
N SER A 32 -31.85 -17.31 -23.38
CA SER A 32 -31.06 -16.18 -23.89
C SER A 32 -31.02 -15.00 -22.91
N PHE A 33 -32.17 -14.61 -22.37
CA PHE A 33 -32.27 -13.49 -21.44
C PHE A 33 -31.54 -13.77 -20.12
N LEU A 34 -31.67 -14.97 -19.57
CA LEU A 34 -30.96 -15.39 -18.36
C LEU A 34 -29.45 -15.40 -18.57
N ARG A 35 -28.98 -15.88 -19.73
CA ARG A 35 -27.57 -15.84 -20.10
C ARG A 35 -27.06 -14.41 -20.13
N LEU A 36 -27.74 -13.51 -20.86
CA LEU A 36 -27.34 -12.11 -20.94
C LEU A 36 -27.31 -11.43 -19.57
N GLY A 37 -28.31 -11.70 -18.72
CA GLY A 37 -28.35 -11.17 -17.35
C GLY A 37 -27.20 -11.69 -16.48
N THR A 38 -26.87 -12.98 -16.61
CA THR A 38 -25.77 -13.60 -15.86
C THR A 38 -24.40 -13.08 -16.33
N ASP A 39 -24.19 -13.00 -17.64
CA ASP A 39 -22.95 -12.47 -18.24
C ASP A 39 -22.74 -11.00 -17.83
N GLY A 40 -23.80 -10.19 -17.82
CA GLY A 40 -23.77 -8.80 -17.36
C GLY A 40 -23.46 -8.67 -15.87
N TYR A 41 -24.06 -9.51 -15.02
CA TYR A 41 -23.78 -9.54 -13.59
C TYR A 41 -22.33 -9.91 -13.29
N ILE A 42 -21.81 -10.98 -13.91
CA ILE A 42 -20.40 -11.40 -13.75
C ILE A 42 -19.46 -10.28 -14.21
N SER A 43 -19.78 -9.64 -15.34
CA SER A 43 -19.01 -8.51 -15.87
C SER A 43 -18.92 -7.36 -14.87
N ALA A 44 -20.04 -6.98 -14.24
CA ALA A 44 -20.10 -5.94 -13.24
C ALA A 44 -19.30 -6.29 -11.97
N VAL A 45 -19.46 -7.50 -11.45
CA VAL A 45 -18.76 -7.96 -10.24
C VAL A 45 -17.25 -8.01 -10.44
N ASP A 46 -16.77 -8.48 -11.59
CA ASP A 46 -15.34 -8.54 -11.85
C ASP A 46 -14.71 -7.14 -11.99
N ARG A 47 -15.44 -6.20 -12.58
CA ARG A 47 -15.03 -4.79 -12.66
C ARG A 47 -14.96 -4.15 -11.27
N GLU A 48 -15.95 -4.42 -10.41
CA GLU A 48 -15.94 -3.97 -9.01
C GLU A 48 -14.73 -4.54 -8.24
N ARG A 49 -14.42 -5.83 -8.43
CA ARG A 49 -13.25 -6.47 -7.81
C ARG A 49 -11.95 -5.83 -8.28
N LEU A 50 -11.78 -5.60 -9.59
CA LEU A 50 -10.58 -4.97 -10.14
C LEU A 50 -10.38 -3.55 -9.57
N GLN A 51 -11.46 -2.75 -9.52
CA GLN A 51 -11.40 -1.41 -8.96
C GLN A 51 -11.11 -1.43 -7.45
N SER A 52 -11.67 -2.37 -6.71
CA SER A 52 -11.43 -2.51 -5.27
C SER A 52 -9.98 -2.90 -4.98
N GLU A 53 -9.41 -3.80 -5.77
CA GLU A 53 -8.00 -4.20 -5.68
C GLU A 53 -7.07 -3.01 -5.97
N ALA A 54 -7.34 -2.25 -7.05
CA ALA A 54 -6.55 -1.06 -7.40
C ALA A 54 -6.59 0.00 -6.28
N ARG A 55 -7.77 0.25 -5.70
CA ARG A 55 -7.93 1.17 -4.56
C ARG A 55 -7.14 0.70 -3.35
N PHE A 56 -7.23 -0.59 -3.01
CA PHE A 56 -6.48 -1.18 -1.91
C PHE A 56 -4.96 -0.99 -2.09
N VAL A 57 -4.44 -1.29 -3.28
CA VAL A 57 -3.02 -1.10 -3.61
C VAL A 57 -2.60 0.36 -3.43
N MET A 58 -3.38 1.30 -4.00
CA MET A 58 -3.09 2.73 -3.86
C MET A 58 -3.17 3.21 -2.41
N GLU A 59 -4.18 2.80 -1.65
CA GLU A 59 -4.31 3.15 -0.24
C GLU A 59 -3.13 2.60 0.58
N ARG A 60 -2.72 1.36 0.31
CA ARG A 60 -1.57 0.75 1.00
C ARG A 60 -0.26 1.48 0.68
N LEU A 61 0.02 1.69 -0.61
CA LEU A 61 1.19 2.43 -1.09
C LEU A 61 1.27 3.81 -0.45
N THR A 62 0.19 4.59 -0.60
CA THR A 62 0.17 5.99 -0.15
C THR A 62 0.24 6.09 1.37
N ARG A 63 -0.40 5.18 2.11
CA ARG A 63 -0.33 5.14 3.58
C ARG A 63 1.07 4.81 4.07
N GLU A 64 1.76 3.85 3.47
CA GLU A 64 3.13 3.53 3.90
C GLU A 64 4.12 4.64 3.54
N VAL A 65 4.03 5.20 2.33
CA VAL A 65 4.88 6.31 1.89
C VAL A 65 4.70 7.57 2.74
N ARG A 66 3.49 7.83 3.26
CA ARG A 66 3.24 8.93 4.23
C ARG A 66 4.07 8.81 5.51
N HIS A 67 4.49 7.61 5.87
CA HIS A 67 5.32 7.34 7.04
C HIS A 67 6.81 7.15 6.66
N ALA A 68 7.22 7.49 5.44
CA ALA A 68 8.61 7.51 5.07
C ALA A 68 9.40 8.52 5.93
N ALA A 69 10.61 8.14 6.31
CA ALA A 69 11.54 9.03 6.96
C ALA A 69 11.95 10.16 6.00
N PRO A 70 12.25 11.36 6.52
CA PRO A 70 12.61 12.51 5.70
C PRO A 70 13.73 12.22 4.70
N ASN A 71 13.58 12.65 3.45
CA ASN A 71 14.58 12.41 2.38
C ASN A 71 14.98 10.93 2.16
N SER A 72 14.23 9.95 2.70
CA SER A 72 14.55 8.53 2.54
C SER A 72 13.97 7.90 1.28
N VAL A 73 13.01 8.56 0.65
CA VAL A 73 12.36 8.06 -0.56
C VAL A 73 13.33 8.12 -1.74
N SER A 74 13.48 6.99 -2.42
CA SER A 74 14.23 6.86 -3.65
C SER A 74 13.43 6.07 -4.68
N VAL A 75 13.71 6.34 -5.95
CA VAL A 75 13.16 5.59 -7.09
C VAL A 75 14.35 5.03 -7.87
N ASN A 76 14.26 3.79 -8.32
CA ASN A 76 15.33 3.18 -9.11
C ASN A 76 15.45 3.84 -10.51
N ALA A 77 16.57 3.63 -11.20
CA ALA A 77 16.84 4.26 -12.50
C ALA A 77 15.82 3.90 -13.60
N ASN A 78 15.12 2.77 -13.47
CA ASN A 78 14.11 2.31 -14.41
C ASN A 78 12.68 2.76 -14.03
N GLU A 79 12.53 3.53 -12.95
CA GLU A 79 11.23 4.01 -12.42
C GLU A 79 10.22 2.90 -12.07
N THR A 80 10.70 1.66 -11.90
CA THR A 80 9.87 0.50 -11.57
C THR A 80 9.81 0.17 -10.08
N CYS A 81 10.72 0.72 -9.28
CA CYS A 81 10.78 0.46 -7.84
C CYS A 81 10.81 1.77 -7.06
N LEU A 82 9.85 1.93 -6.14
CA LEU A 82 9.84 2.97 -5.12
C LEU A 82 10.32 2.38 -3.80
N SER A 83 11.35 2.95 -3.21
CA SER A 83 11.93 2.50 -1.94
C SER A 83 11.99 3.62 -0.92
N PHE A 84 11.87 3.31 0.37
CA PHE A 84 12.02 4.27 1.46
C PHE A 84 12.29 3.56 2.78
N TYR A 85 12.70 4.33 3.79
CA TYR A 85 12.85 3.84 5.16
C TYR A 85 11.68 4.36 6.00
N PRO A 86 10.90 3.53 6.69
CA PRO A 86 9.77 3.99 7.49
C PRO A 86 10.26 4.64 8.80
N ALA A 87 9.72 5.81 9.14
CA ALA A 87 9.92 6.44 10.45
C ALA A 87 8.86 5.96 11.45
N TYR A 88 9.31 5.40 12.58
CA TYR A 88 8.42 4.86 13.62
C TYR A 88 8.23 5.82 14.78
N LEU A 89 9.30 6.47 15.25
CA LEU A 89 9.26 7.38 16.37
C LEU A 89 10.00 8.66 16.04
N THR A 90 9.51 9.78 16.56
CA THR A 90 10.12 11.10 16.36
C THR A 90 10.27 11.83 17.69
N ALA A 91 11.38 12.56 17.83
CA ALA A 91 11.65 13.37 19.00
C ALA A 91 12.42 14.63 18.64
N TYR A 92 12.34 15.63 19.50
CA TYR A 92 13.21 16.80 19.46
C TYR A 92 14.43 16.57 20.34
N TYR A 93 15.60 17.09 19.98
CA TYR A 93 16.78 17.09 20.84
C TYR A 93 17.16 18.52 21.24
N PHE A 94 17.80 18.70 22.39
CA PHE A 94 18.21 20.04 22.84
C PHE A 94 19.63 20.38 22.41
N ASP A 95 20.57 19.52 22.80
CA ASP A 95 21.99 19.65 22.57
C ASP A 95 22.41 18.95 21.29
N GLN A 96 23.34 19.57 20.57
CA GLN A 96 23.85 19.01 19.33
C GLN A 96 24.48 17.63 19.61
N PRO A 97 24.13 16.60 18.82
CA PRO A 97 24.86 15.35 18.87
C PRO A 97 26.35 15.63 18.66
N SER A 98 27.18 15.05 19.52
CA SER A 98 28.63 15.17 19.44
C SER A 98 29.22 13.88 18.92
N ALA A 99 30.29 13.98 18.13
CA ALA A 99 31.02 12.84 17.56
C ALA A 99 31.69 11.94 18.61
N THR A 100 31.57 12.24 19.90
CA THR A 100 32.09 11.43 21.01
C THR A 100 31.01 10.98 22.00
N ALA A 101 29.79 11.49 21.88
CA ALA A 101 28.69 11.12 22.76
C ALA A 101 28.03 9.83 22.26
N SER A 102 27.65 8.95 23.19
CA SER A 102 26.84 7.74 22.95
C SER A 102 25.43 7.85 23.53
N GLN A 103 25.05 9.07 23.93
CA GLN A 103 23.72 9.38 24.44
C GLN A 103 23.32 10.80 24.09
N ILE A 104 22.03 11.03 23.97
CA ILE A 104 21.44 12.34 23.69
C ILE A 104 20.14 12.52 24.47
N GLU A 105 19.90 13.73 24.97
CA GLU A 105 18.62 14.09 25.57
C GLU A 105 17.63 14.49 24.50
N ILE A 106 16.47 13.85 24.55
CA ILE A 106 15.38 14.05 23.62
C ILE A 106 14.07 14.33 24.37
N VAL A 107 13.16 15.00 23.68
CA VAL A 107 11.77 15.18 24.08
C VAL A 107 10.91 14.41 23.10
N PRO A 108 10.49 13.19 23.46
CA PRO A 108 9.53 12.44 22.68
C PRO A 108 8.18 13.16 22.61
N ARG A 109 7.43 12.87 21.55
CA ARG A 109 6.03 13.29 21.47
C ARG A 109 5.22 12.69 22.62
N THR A 110 4.32 13.47 23.23
CA THR A 110 3.64 13.12 24.49
C THR A 110 2.91 11.77 24.45
N ASP A 111 2.25 11.48 23.34
CA ASP A 111 1.50 10.24 23.06
C ASP A 111 2.38 9.03 22.72
N GLU A 112 3.66 9.26 22.40
CA GLU A 112 4.61 8.20 22.01
C GLU A 112 5.63 7.86 23.11
N ARG A 113 5.65 8.59 24.23
CA ARG A 113 6.67 8.46 25.29
C ARG A 113 6.87 7.03 25.80
N ALA A 114 5.77 6.28 25.97
CA ALA A 114 5.83 4.91 26.44
C ALA A 114 6.55 3.97 25.46
N LEU A 115 6.52 4.27 24.17
CA LEU A 115 7.17 3.45 23.12
C LEU A 115 8.70 3.57 23.15
N TRP A 116 9.23 4.73 23.55
CA TRP A 116 10.67 4.96 23.64
C TRP A 116 11.32 4.13 24.74
N THR A 117 10.61 3.92 25.86
CA THR A 117 11.09 3.14 27.00
C THR A 117 10.46 1.75 27.11
N ALA A 118 9.73 1.33 26.06
CA ALA A 118 9.09 0.02 26.06
C ALA A 118 10.15 -1.09 26.07
N THR A 119 9.86 -2.17 26.80
CA THR A 119 10.69 -3.36 26.87
C THR A 119 9.90 -4.57 26.40
N ASN A 120 10.58 -5.50 25.73
CA ASN A 120 10.06 -6.83 25.43
C ASN A 120 9.96 -7.67 26.71
N ASP A 121 9.33 -8.84 26.62
CA ASP A 121 9.16 -9.77 27.76
C ASP A 121 10.51 -10.26 28.33
N ASP A 122 11.58 -10.25 27.53
CA ASP A 122 12.95 -10.58 27.93
C ASP A 122 13.72 -9.43 28.60
N GLY A 123 13.08 -8.26 28.73
CA GLY A 123 13.66 -7.04 29.31
C GLY A 123 14.52 -6.21 28.34
N SER A 124 14.68 -6.63 27.08
CA SER A 124 15.36 -5.82 26.05
C SER A 124 14.51 -4.62 25.64
N ALA A 125 15.14 -3.51 25.27
CA ALA A 125 14.40 -2.34 24.78
C ALA A 125 13.77 -2.63 23.41
N VAL A 126 12.51 -2.23 23.20
CA VAL A 126 11.82 -2.41 21.91
C VAL A 126 12.52 -1.65 20.77
N ILE A 127 13.11 -0.49 21.08
CA ILE A 127 13.85 0.33 20.12
C ILE A 127 15.26 -0.19 19.80
N LEU A 128 15.70 -1.27 20.45
CA LEU A 128 17.05 -1.81 20.26
C LEU A 128 17.32 -2.10 18.77
N ASN A 129 18.51 -1.71 18.30
CA ASN A 129 18.96 -1.83 16.92
C ASN A 129 18.14 -1.04 15.87
N THR A 130 17.23 -0.16 16.29
CA THR A 130 16.51 0.72 15.35
C THR A 130 17.44 1.83 14.85
N GLY A 131 17.41 2.14 13.56
CA GLY A 131 18.25 3.19 12.97
C GLY A 131 17.89 4.58 13.48
N ILE A 132 18.88 5.45 13.65
CA ILE A 132 18.69 6.84 14.07
C ILE A 132 19.04 7.76 12.88
N ALA A 133 18.12 8.64 12.49
CA ALA A 133 18.34 9.63 11.46
C ALA A 133 18.23 11.05 12.03
N VAL A 134 19.26 11.86 11.77
CA VAL A 134 19.32 13.28 12.17
C VAL A 134 19.83 14.07 10.97
N GLY A 135 18.99 14.92 10.37
CA GLY A 135 19.45 15.83 9.31
C GLY A 135 19.91 15.16 8.00
N PHE A 136 19.46 13.93 7.72
CA PHE A 136 19.81 13.25 6.47
C PHE A 136 19.21 13.99 5.27
N THR A 137 20.02 14.12 4.22
CA THR A 137 19.73 14.84 2.97
C THR A 137 19.41 13.91 1.82
N SER A 138 19.74 12.63 1.93
CA SER A 138 19.51 11.65 0.86
C SER A 138 19.25 10.24 1.40
N ALA A 139 18.71 9.38 0.54
CA ALA A 139 18.32 8.02 0.91
C ALA A 139 19.53 7.11 1.20
N GLU A 140 20.69 7.39 0.59
CA GLU A 140 21.91 6.60 0.74
C GLU A 140 22.43 6.59 2.18
N GLN A 141 22.23 7.68 2.92
CA GLN A 141 22.66 7.82 4.32
C GLN A 141 21.95 6.82 5.26
N TYR A 142 20.74 6.38 4.91
CA TYR A 142 19.98 5.38 5.68
C TYR A 142 20.55 3.95 5.52
N GLY A 143 21.29 3.71 4.43
CA GLY A 143 21.91 2.42 4.11
C GLY A 143 23.36 2.28 4.57
N GLU A 144 23.95 3.28 5.24
CA GLU A 144 25.34 3.24 5.67
C GLU A 144 25.61 2.16 6.73
N VAL A 145 26.75 1.47 6.61
CA VAL A 145 27.14 0.36 7.50
C VAL A 145 27.37 0.82 8.94
N LEU A 146 27.91 2.02 9.13
CA LEU A 146 28.22 2.60 10.45
C LEU A 146 27.14 3.58 10.91
N LYS A 147 25.89 3.34 10.55
CA LYS A 147 24.77 4.17 10.99
C LYS A 147 24.57 4.10 12.51
N PRO A 148 24.19 5.20 13.17
CA PRO A 148 23.82 5.19 14.59
C PRO A 148 22.54 4.37 14.79
N THR A 149 22.58 3.44 15.75
CA THR A 149 21.40 2.65 16.15
C THR A 149 21.07 2.84 17.62
N ALA A 150 19.79 2.83 17.94
CA ALA A 150 19.29 2.95 19.30
C ALA A 150 19.59 1.69 20.13
N VAL A 151 19.92 1.91 21.41
CA VAL A 151 20.21 0.83 22.37
C VAL A 151 19.11 0.77 23.42
N SER A 152 18.82 1.91 24.06
CA SER A 152 17.77 2.05 25.06
C SER A 152 17.45 3.52 25.28
N ALA A 153 16.30 3.80 25.91
CA ALA A 153 15.99 5.13 26.40
C ALA A 153 15.50 5.06 27.85
N THR A 154 15.83 6.07 28.65
CA THR A 154 15.30 6.25 30.01
C THR A 154 14.60 7.59 30.12
N LEU A 155 13.41 7.62 30.71
CA LEU A 155 12.55 8.81 30.75
C LEU A 155 12.49 9.37 32.18
N LEU A 156 12.81 10.66 32.33
CA LEU A 156 12.69 11.43 33.57
C LEU A 156 12.01 12.77 33.26
N ASP A 157 10.88 13.06 33.91
CA ASP A 157 10.17 14.36 33.81
C ASP A 157 10.01 14.93 32.39
N ASN A 158 9.66 14.06 31.43
CA ASN A 158 9.39 14.36 30.01
C ASN A 158 10.60 14.44 29.09
N VAL A 159 11.81 14.34 29.64
CA VAL A 159 13.03 14.21 28.87
C VAL A 159 13.45 12.75 28.88
N ALA A 160 13.72 12.19 27.70
CA ALA A 160 14.31 10.86 27.58
C ALA A 160 15.80 10.97 27.24
N THR A 161 16.63 10.20 27.92
CA THR A 161 18.03 10.01 27.54
C THR A 161 18.10 8.79 26.63
N LEU A 162 18.27 9.03 25.32
CA LEU A 162 18.45 7.98 24.32
C LEU A 162 19.93 7.59 24.26
N ARG A 163 20.23 6.30 24.43
CA ARG A 163 21.56 5.72 24.24
C ARG A 163 21.66 5.07 22.86
N TYR A 164 22.82 5.19 22.22
CA TYR A 164 23.04 4.70 20.87
C TYR A 164 24.48 4.18 20.67
N THR A 165 24.69 3.45 19.57
CA THR A 165 25.95 2.77 19.24
C THR A 165 26.97 3.70 18.57
N ASN A 166 26.87 3.87 17.25
CA ASN A 166 27.74 4.73 16.45
C ASN A 166 27.40 6.21 16.67
N VAL A 167 28.38 7.07 16.41
CA VAL A 167 28.25 8.50 16.66
C VAL A 167 27.33 9.17 15.64
N ILE A 168 26.65 10.23 16.06
CA ILE A 168 25.81 11.04 15.18
C ILE A 168 26.63 12.27 14.79
N GLU A 169 27.05 12.33 13.52
CA GLU A 169 27.89 13.43 12.99
C GLU A 169 27.06 14.50 12.27
N SER A 170 25.82 14.17 11.90
CA SER A 170 24.91 15.04 11.19
C SER A 170 24.00 15.84 12.13
N GLN A 171 23.51 16.98 11.64
CA GLN A 171 22.65 17.87 12.43
C GLN A 171 21.37 18.19 11.67
N SER A 172 20.26 18.18 12.41
CA SER A 172 18.96 18.62 11.91
C SER A 172 18.75 20.10 12.24
N PRO A 173 18.49 20.99 11.26
CA PRO A 173 18.14 22.39 11.51
C PRO A 173 16.93 22.55 12.44
N ALA A 174 15.99 21.61 12.32
CA ALA A 174 14.76 21.48 13.11
C ALA A 174 14.95 20.99 14.54
N LYS A 175 16.18 20.58 14.89
CA LYS A 175 16.48 19.76 16.06
C LYS A 175 15.63 18.49 16.19
N ARG A 176 15.35 17.82 15.08
CA ARG A 176 14.57 16.57 15.05
C ARG A 176 15.45 15.34 14.88
N LEU A 177 15.04 14.28 15.56
CA LEU A 177 15.60 12.93 15.48
C LEU A 177 14.48 11.96 15.13
N TYR A 178 14.79 11.00 14.26
CA TYR A 178 13.85 9.97 13.82
C TYR A 178 14.43 8.60 14.11
N LEU A 179 13.63 7.71 14.68
CA LEU A 179 13.91 6.28 14.68
C LEU A 179 13.26 5.66 13.45
N TYR A 180 14.05 4.99 12.61
CA TYR A 180 13.60 4.42 11.36
C TYR A 180 13.88 2.91 11.29
N GLY A 181 13.01 2.20 10.55
CA GLY A 181 13.10 0.76 10.34
C GLY A 181 13.89 0.36 9.09
N ASP A 182 13.82 -0.93 8.76
CA ASP A 182 14.45 -1.47 7.54
C ASP A 182 13.80 -0.94 6.26
N GLN A 183 14.53 -1.01 5.14
CA GLN A 183 14.05 -0.48 3.87
C GLN A 183 12.79 -1.22 3.40
N VAL A 184 11.79 -0.47 2.93
CA VAL A 184 10.60 -1.01 2.27
C VAL A 184 10.62 -0.58 0.80
N SER A 185 10.36 -1.53 -0.09
CA SER A 185 10.37 -1.33 -1.54
C SER A 185 9.06 -1.84 -2.15
N PHE A 186 8.50 -1.07 -3.08
CA PHE A 186 7.41 -1.48 -3.95
C PHE A 186 7.94 -1.56 -5.37
N CYS A 187 7.94 -2.76 -5.95
CA CYS A 187 8.56 -3.03 -7.25
C CYS A 187 7.57 -3.64 -8.22
N TYR A 188 7.52 -3.04 -9.41
CA TYR A 188 6.81 -3.53 -10.57
C TYR A 188 7.74 -4.39 -11.43
N ASP A 189 7.29 -5.58 -11.81
CA ASP A 189 8.09 -6.53 -12.60
C ASP A 189 8.04 -6.28 -14.11
N GLY A 190 7.16 -5.39 -14.57
CA GLY A 190 6.92 -5.15 -15.99
C GLY A 190 5.91 -6.12 -16.63
N ASP A 191 5.40 -7.08 -15.86
CA ASP A 191 4.45 -8.12 -16.27
C ASP A 191 3.29 -8.22 -15.27
N ARG A 192 2.63 -7.08 -15.07
CA ARG A 192 1.40 -6.91 -14.29
C ARG A 192 1.52 -7.08 -12.77
N THR A 193 2.69 -7.44 -12.25
CA THR A 193 2.87 -7.76 -10.83
C THR A 193 3.55 -6.62 -10.08
N LEU A 194 2.83 -6.09 -9.08
CA LEU A 194 3.39 -5.19 -8.09
C LEU A 194 3.68 -5.98 -6.81
N THR A 195 4.92 -5.93 -6.35
CA THR A 195 5.39 -6.59 -5.13
C THR A 195 5.79 -5.56 -4.08
N ARG A 196 5.62 -5.91 -2.81
CA ARG A 196 6.16 -5.19 -1.66
C ARG A 196 7.21 -6.06 -0.99
N GLN A 197 8.38 -5.52 -0.75
CA GLN A 197 9.45 -6.20 -0.02
C GLN A 197 9.94 -5.32 1.12
N LYS A 198 10.18 -5.93 2.28
CA LYS A 198 10.95 -5.31 3.37
C LYS A 198 12.31 -5.98 3.41
N GLU A 199 13.37 -5.21 3.62
CA GLU A 199 14.73 -5.72 3.73
C GLU A 199 14.81 -6.83 4.80
N GLY A 200 15.39 -7.98 4.41
CA GLY A 200 15.44 -9.18 5.25
C GLY A 200 14.19 -10.07 5.22
N GLU A 201 13.15 -9.69 4.47
CA GLU A 201 11.90 -10.46 4.31
C GLU A 201 11.63 -10.80 2.83
N ASP A 202 10.81 -11.84 2.61
CA ASP A 202 10.37 -12.24 1.28
C ASP A 202 9.41 -11.21 0.66
N ALA A 203 9.47 -11.08 -0.66
CA ALA A 203 8.56 -10.21 -1.39
C ALA A 203 7.12 -10.75 -1.37
N VAL A 204 6.16 -9.86 -1.09
CA VAL A 204 4.73 -10.15 -1.07
C VAL A 204 4.08 -9.52 -2.29
N VAL A 205 3.34 -10.31 -3.07
CA VAL A 205 2.56 -9.81 -4.20
C VAL A 205 1.37 -9.01 -3.69
N LEU A 206 1.27 -7.74 -4.09
CA LEU A 206 0.13 -6.88 -3.77
C LEU A 206 -1.00 -7.03 -4.79
N SER A 207 -0.62 -7.11 -6.07
CA SER A 207 -1.54 -7.30 -7.19
C SER A 207 -0.77 -7.85 -8.38
N ASN A 208 -1.46 -8.64 -9.21
CA ASN A 208 -0.99 -9.15 -10.50
C ASN A 208 -1.82 -8.58 -11.67
N LYS A 209 -2.43 -7.41 -11.47
CA LYS A 209 -3.33 -6.76 -12.43
C LYS A 209 -2.95 -5.31 -12.75
N ILE A 210 -1.76 -4.88 -12.34
CA ILE A 210 -1.26 -3.51 -12.53
C ILE A 210 -0.56 -3.43 -13.88
N ASP A 211 -1.21 -2.90 -14.91
CA ASP A 211 -0.63 -2.78 -16.25
C ASP A 211 0.52 -1.77 -16.33
N VAL A 212 0.38 -0.63 -15.64
CA VAL A 212 1.39 0.43 -15.57
C VAL A 212 1.58 0.85 -14.12
N PHE A 213 2.83 1.06 -13.72
CA PHE A 213 3.24 1.62 -12.44
C PHE A 213 4.25 2.72 -12.69
N ASP A 214 3.81 3.98 -12.57
CA ASP A 214 4.67 5.16 -12.73
C ASP A 214 4.87 5.81 -11.37
N VAL A 215 6.13 6.01 -10.99
CA VAL A 215 6.50 6.67 -9.74
C VAL A 215 7.58 7.71 -9.95
N SER A 216 7.42 8.85 -9.28
CA SER A 216 8.45 9.87 -9.22
C SER A 216 8.46 10.52 -7.84
N ALA A 217 9.66 10.89 -7.37
CA ALA A 217 9.86 11.60 -6.13
C ALA A 217 10.56 12.93 -6.41
N THR A 218 9.96 14.03 -5.96
CA THR A 218 10.51 15.38 -6.09
C THR A 218 10.72 16.00 -4.72
N GLY A 219 11.72 16.88 -4.57
CA GLY A 219 11.90 17.68 -3.35
C GLY A 219 12.90 17.15 -2.33
N ALA A 220 13.97 16.49 -2.77
CA ALA A 220 15.10 16.15 -1.90
C ALA A 220 15.77 17.43 -1.39
N GLY A 221 15.67 17.71 -0.09
CA GLY A 221 16.23 18.91 0.51
C GLY A 221 15.83 19.12 1.96
N LEU A 222 16.63 19.90 2.69
CA LEU A 222 16.38 20.17 4.11
C LEU A 222 15.25 21.18 4.36
N ASN A 223 14.87 21.98 3.35
CA ASN A 223 14.01 23.17 3.53
C ASN A 223 12.65 23.10 2.80
N SER A 224 12.29 21.96 2.21
CA SER A 224 11.03 21.78 1.49
C SER A 224 10.57 20.35 1.64
N ASN A 225 9.27 20.10 1.81
CA ASN A 225 8.73 18.75 1.84
C ASN A 225 8.90 18.04 0.49
N GLY A 226 9.08 16.73 0.54
CA GLY A 226 9.10 15.87 -0.63
C GLY A 226 7.67 15.58 -1.10
N ILE A 227 7.49 15.42 -2.42
CA ILE A 227 6.25 14.94 -3.00
C ILE A 227 6.57 13.69 -3.82
N VAL A 228 5.85 12.61 -3.52
CA VAL A 228 5.90 11.37 -4.28
C VAL A 228 4.63 11.28 -5.11
N HIS A 229 4.78 11.28 -6.43
CA HIS A 229 3.69 11.03 -7.37
C HIS A 229 3.67 9.53 -7.68
N ILE A 230 2.48 8.93 -7.53
CA ILE A 230 2.24 7.52 -7.79
C ILE A 230 1.05 7.44 -8.73
N ALA A 231 1.24 6.77 -9.86
CA ALA A 231 0.18 6.47 -10.82
C ALA A 231 0.17 4.96 -11.10
N ILE A 232 -1.01 4.37 -11.04
CA ILE A 232 -1.23 2.99 -11.47
C ILE A 232 -2.33 2.93 -12.52
N THR A 233 -2.14 2.05 -13.49
CA THR A 233 -3.15 1.69 -14.48
C THR A 233 -3.50 0.23 -14.29
N VAL A 234 -4.78 -0.08 -14.18
CA VAL A 234 -5.29 -1.46 -14.22
C VAL A 234 -6.09 -1.66 -15.48
N GLU A 235 -5.92 -2.82 -16.12
CA GLU A 235 -6.63 -3.18 -17.35
C GLU A 235 -7.50 -4.42 -17.10
N ASP A 236 -8.76 -4.40 -17.54
CA ASP A 236 -9.61 -5.61 -17.53
C ASP A 236 -9.16 -6.56 -18.66
N PRO A 237 -8.56 -7.72 -18.32
CA PRO A 237 -8.00 -8.64 -19.31
C PRO A 237 -9.05 -9.25 -20.26
N ARG A 238 -10.35 -9.19 -19.91
CA ARG A 238 -11.43 -9.74 -20.74
C ARG A 238 -11.80 -8.84 -21.91
N THR A 239 -11.57 -7.54 -21.73
CA THR A 239 -11.85 -6.51 -22.75
C THR A 239 -10.69 -6.34 -23.73
N SER A 240 -9.50 -6.81 -23.34
CA SER A 240 -8.31 -6.89 -24.19
C SER A 240 -8.38 -8.16 -25.06
N GLN A 241 -9.26 -8.17 -26.06
CA GLN A 241 -9.41 -9.26 -27.03
C GLN A 241 -8.99 -8.79 -28.43
N ASN A 242 -8.25 -9.62 -29.17
CA ASN A 242 -7.86 -9.37 -30.57
C ASN A 242 -7.16 -8.02 -30.84
N GLY A 243 -6.30 -7.56 -29.92
CA GLY A 243 -5.49 -6.36 -30.14
C GLY A 243 -6.23 -5.03 -30.03
N SER A 244 -7.48 -5.02 -29.54
CA SER A 244 -8.12 -3.81 -29.03
C SER A 244 -7.66 -3.54 -27.60
N GLN A 245 -7.33 -2.29 -27.28
CA GLN A 245 -7.04 -1.88 -25.89
C GLN A 245 -8.24 -2.21 -25.00
N GLY A 246 -7.99 -2.94 -23.91
CA GLY A 246 -9.00 -3.21 -22.91
C GLY A 246 -9.47 -1.95 -22.19
N GLU A 247 -10.55 -2.07 -21.43
CA GLU A 247 -10.97 -1.05 -20.48
C GLU A 247 -9.88 -0.87 -19.42
N THR A 248 -9.31 0.34 -19.38
CA THR A 248 -8.31 0.74 -18.40
C THR A 248 -8.92 1.65 -17.34
N SER A 249 -8.38 1.58 -16.12
CA SER A 249 -8.70 2.50 -15.04
C SER A 249 -7.41 3.05 -14.45
N ASN A 250 -7.30 4.38 -14.42
CA ASN A 250 -6.11 5.09 -13.96
C ASN A 250 -6.35 5.64 -12.55
N TYR A 251 -5.37 5.46 -11.67
CA TYR A 251 -5.38 5.97 -10.31
C TYR A 251 -4.11 6.76 -10.03
N ASN A 252 -4.27 8.05 -9.74
CA ASN A 252 -3.15 8.95 -9.50
C ASN A 252 -3.27 9.53 -8.09
N HIS A 253 -2.18 9.48 -7.32
CA HIS A 253 -2.11 10.12 -6.01
C HIS A 253 -0.76 10.81 -5.82
N SER A 254 -0.76 11.87 -5.02
CA SER A 254 0.44 12.58 -4.64
C SER A 254 0.53 12.58 -3.12
N VAL A 255 1.64 12.07 -2.62
CA VAL A 255 1.90 11.95 -1.19
C VAL A 255 2.97 12.94 -0.80
N GLN A 256 2.64 13.81 0.13
CA GLN A 256 3.63 14.68 0.76
C GLN A 256 4.37 13.88 1.85
N VAL A 257 5.70 13.86 1.74
CA VAL A 257 6.61 13.30 2.74
C VAL A 257 7.26 14.47 3.46
N ILE A 258 7.14 14.48 4.78
CA ILE A 258 7.63 15.59 5.60
C ILE A 258 9.16 15.54 5.59
N ASN A 259 9.78 16.66 5.23
CA ASN A 259 11.24 16.79 5.27
C ASN A 259 11.71 17.47 6.55
N VAL A 260 13.03 17.47 6.75
CA VAL A 260 13.71 17.85 7.99
C VAL A 260 13.70 19.38 8.22
N LEU A 261 12.54 19.98 8.47
CA LEU A 261 12.36 21.35 8.97
C LEU A 261 11.76 21.42 10.37
#